data_AF-A0A2T7N3F9-F1
#
_entry.id   AF-A0A2T7N3F9-F1
#
_cell.length_a   1.000
_cell.length_b   1.000
_cell.length_c   1.000
_cell.angle_alpha   90.00
_cell.angle_beta   90.00
_cell.angle_gamma   90.00
#
_symmetry.space_group_name_H-M   'P 1'
#
loop_
_entity.id
_entity.type
_entity.pdbx_description
1 polymer ?
#
loop_
_entity_poly.entity_id
_entity_poly.type
_entity_poly.pdbx_seq_one_letter_code
_entity_poly.pdbx_strand_id
1 'polypeptide(L)'
;MRRGNIVTLVLSVLLLSICMITSFFALSVVNSNRKNTQLMLEASVKRGVRVSAERLLQFSIDNGRPLAVELNGYSLETDFVDGRWCVRIDNGDDQEQIFAEGR
;
A
#
# COMPACT_ATOMS: atom_id res chain seq x y z
N MET A 1 -47.68 2.96 -36.34
CA MET A 1 -46.37 3.57 -36.01
C MET A 1 -45.62 3.90 -37.29
N ARG A 2 -45.19 5.14 -37.52
CA ARG A 2 -44.40 5.52 -38.70
C ARG A 2 -42.99 4.93 -38.59
N ARG A 3 -42.46 4.33 -39.66
CA ARG A 3 -41.12 3.71 -39.70
C ARG A 3 -40.00 4.59 -39.10
N GLY A 4 -40.09 5.91 -39.25
CA GLY A 4 -39.13 6.87 -38.66
C GLY A 4 -39.06 6.85 -37.12
N ASN A 5 -40.16 6.57 -36.42
CA ASN A 5 -40.16 6.46 -34.96
C ASN A 5 -39.48 5.17 -34.48
N ILE A 6 -39.54 4.10 -35.27
CA ILE A 6 -38.89 2.83 -34.92
C ILE A 6 -37.37 2.96 -35.11
N VAL A 7 -36.93 3.55 -36.23
CA VAL A 7 -35.51 3.76 -36.53
C VAL A 7 -34.84 4.66 -35.49
N THR A 8 -35.50 5.76 -35.10
CA THR A 8 -34.98 6.67 -34.06
C THR A 8 -34.89 6.00 -32.69
N LEU A 9 -35.87 5.18 -32.33
CA LEU A 9 -35.86 4.43 -31.07
C LEU A 9 -34.74 3.40 -31.05
N VAL A 10 -34.56 2.62 -32.12
CA VAL A 10 -33.42 1.67 -32.23
C VAL A 10 -32.07 2.41 -32.14
N LEU A 11 -31.93 3.54 -32.81
CA LEU A 11 -30.71 4.34 -32.76
C LEU A 11 -30.43 4.88 -31.34
N SER A 12 -31.45 5.37 -30.64
CA SER A 12 -31.30 5.83 -29.25
C SER A 12 -30.89 4.71 -28.29
N VAL A 13 -31.43 3.49 -28.46
CA VAL A 13 -31.08 2.34 -27.64
C VAL A 13 -29.63 1.90 -27.91
N LEU A 14 -29.20 1.92 -29.17
CA LEU A 14 -27.81 1.64 -29.55
C LEU A 14 -26.84 2.67 -28.98
N LEU A 15 -27.19 3.96 -29.02
CA LEU A 15 -26.36 5.01 -28.42
C LEU A 15 -26.27 4.86 -26.90
N LEU A 16 -27.39 4.58 -26.23
CA LEU A 16 -27.43 4.35 -24.78
C LEU A 16 -26.62 3.11 -24.38
N SER A 17 -26.68 2.03 -25.15
CA SER A 17 -25.90 0.82 -24.87
C SER A 17 -24.40 1.06 -25.02
N ILE A 18 -23.98 1.77 -26.07
CA ILE A 18 -22.57 2.16 -26.26
C ILE A 18 -22.11 3.06 -25.10
N CYS A 19 -22.90 4.06 -24.72
CA CYS A 19 -22.59 4.94 -23.59
C CYS A 19 -22.48 4.19 -22.25
N MET A 20 -23.34 3.19 -22.01
CA MET A 20 -23.26 2.37 -20.81
C MET A 20 -21.99 1.50 -20.78
N ILE A 21 -21.64 0.88 -21.91
CA ILE A 21 -20.43 0.05 -22.01
C ILE A 21 -19.18 0.89 -21.77
N THR A 22 -19.06 2.05 -22.42
CA THR A 22 -17.89 2.93 -22.25
C THR A 22 -17.78 3.46 -20.82
N SER A 23 -18.90 3.84 -20.20
CA SER A 23 -18.94 4.29 -18.81
C SER A 23 -18.52 3.18 -17.84
N PHE A 24 -18.98 1.95 -18.06
CA PHE A 24 -18.60 0.80 -17.25
C PHE A 24 -17.09 0.51 -17.35
N PHE A 25 -16.54 0.54 -18.56
CA PHE A 25 -15.10 0.38 -18.77
C PHE A 25 -14.29 1.47 -18.06
N ALA A 26 -14.70 2.74 -18.19
CA ALA A 26 -14.03 3.86 -17.53
C ALA A 26 -14.03 3.69 -16.00
N LEU A 27 -15.16 3.32 -15.40
CA LEU A 27 -15.27 3.07 -13.97
C LEU A 27 -14.39 1.89 -13.51
N SER A 28 -14.34 0.82 -14.29
CA SER A 28 -13.49 -0.34 -14.02
C SER A 28 -12.00 0.03 -14.01
N VAL A 29 -11.55 0.82 -15.00
CA VAL A 29 -10.17 1.31 -15.08
C VAL A 29 -9.83 2.22 -13.91
N VAL A 30 -10.72 3.16 -13.56
CA VAL A 30 -10.52 4.05 -12.40
C VAL A 30 -10.42 3.25 -11.10
N ASN A 31 -11.27 2.25 -10.91
CA ASN A 31 -11.25 1.41 -9.71
C ASN A 31 -9.98 0.56 -9.64
N SER A 32 -9.55 -0.01 -10.77
CA SER A 32 -8.29 -0.77 -10.87
C SER A 32 -7.09 0.11 -10.54
N ASN A 33 -7.01 1.31 -11.12
CA ASN A 33 -5.95 2.26 -10.83
C ASN A 33 -5.93 2.66 -9.36
N ARG A 34 -7.09 2.91 -8.75
CA ARG A 34 -7.18 3.23 -7.32
C ARG A 34 -6.61 2.11 -6.44
N LYS A 35 -6.96 0.85 -6.73
CA LYS A 35 -6.42 -0.32 -6.01
C LYS A 35 -4.91 -0.43 -6.19
N ASN A 36 -4.40 -0.27 -7.41
CA ASN A 36 -2.97 -0.30 -7.67
C ASN A 36 -2.21 0.82 -6.94
N THR A 37 -2.76 2.03 -6.91
CA THR A 37 -2.18 3.15 -6.16
C THR A 37 -2.15 2.86 -4.66
N GLN A 38 -3.19 2.26 -4.10
CA GLN A 38 -3.22 1.86 -2.69
C GLN A 38 -2.13 0.84 -2.37
N LEU A 39 -2.01 -0.22 -3.17
CA LEU A 39 -0.96 -1.24 -2.99
C LEU A 39 0.44 -0.63 -3.13
N MET A 40 0.64 0.29 -4.07
CA MET A 40 1.93 0.95 -4.26
C MET A 40 2.28 1.87 -3.07
N LEU A 41 1.31 2.57 -2.51
CA LEU A 41 1.50 3.38 -1.30
C LEU A 41 1.85 2.50 -0.10
N GLU A 42 1.13 1.40 0.10
CA GLU A 42 1.38 0.46 1.19
C GLU A 42 2.80 -0.14 1.10
N ALA A 43 3.20 -0.59 -0.09
CA ALA A 43 4.56 -1.08 -0.33
C ALA A 43 5.62 0.00 -0.08
N SER A 44 5.33 1.25 -0.44
CA SER A 44 6.23 2.38 -0.21
C SER A 44 6.38 2.70 1.27
N VAL A 45 5.28 2.68 2.03
CA VAL A 45 5.29 2.87 3.49
C VAL A 45 6.07 1.75 4.16
N LYS A 46 5.79 0.48 3.84
CA LYS A 46 6.50 -0.67 4.41
C LYS A 46 8.00 -0.61 4.15
N ARG A 47 8.40 -0.23 2.92
CA ARG A 47 9.81 -0.03 2.58
C ARG A 47 10.44 1.13 3.36
N GLY A 48 9.73 2.25 3.49
CA GLY A 48 10.19 3.40 4.26
C GLY A 48 10.40 3.05 5.74
N VAL A 49 9.43 2.36 6.34
CA VAL A 49 9.48 1.86 7.72
C VAL A 49 10.68 0.94 7.93
N ARG A 50 10.92 -0.01 7.01
CA ARG A 50 12.08 -0.90 7.08
C ARG A 50 13.42 -0.14 7.10
N VAL A 51 13.59 0.83 6.20
CA VAL A 51 14.80 1.67 6.16
C VAL A 51 14.94 2.49 7.46
N SER A 52 13.84 3.02 7.99
CA SER A 52 13.83 3.72 9.27
C SER A 52 14.19 2.79 10.44
N ALA A 53 13.73 1.54 10.43
CA ALA A 53 14.06 0.54 11.43
C ALA A 53 15.56 0.21 11.42
N GLU A 54 16.17 0.03 10.25
CA GLU A 54 17.62 -0.17 10.10
C GLU A 54 18.42 1.03 10.65
N ARG A 55 17.94 2.25 10.41
CA ARG A 55 18.56 3.47 10.96
C ARG A 55 18.41 3.56 12.48
N LEU A 56 17.25 3.19 13.01
CA LEU A 56 16.99 3.14 14.45
C LEU A 56 17.90 2.11 15.12
N LEU A 57 18.05 0.93 14.50
CA LEU A 57 18.97 -0.11 14.93
C LEU A 57 20.41 0.39 14.99
N GLN A 58 20.88 1.05 13.92
CA GLN A 58 22.23 1.61 13.90
C GLN A 58 22.42 2.66 15.01
N PHE A 59 21.44 3.53 15.22
CA PHE A 59 21.49 4.51 16.29
C PHE A 59 21.57 3.84 17.67
N SER A 60 20.80 2.78 17.90
CA SER A 60 20.83 2.02 19.15
C SER A 60 22.16 1.31 19.38
N ILE A 61 22.79 0.78 18.32
CA ILE A 61 24.15 0.22 18.38
C ILE A 61 25.14 1.30 18.80
N ASP A 62 25.12 2.46 18.11
CA ASP A 62 26.09 3.53 18.32
C ASP A 62 25.97 4.17 19.72
N ASN A 63 24.76 4.22 20.29
CA ASN A 63 24.48 4.84 21.58
C ASN A 63 24.31 3.84 22.72
N GLY A 64 24.35 2.54 22.43
CA GLY A 64 24.22 1.46 23.41
C GLY A 64 22.89 1.45 24.17
N ARG A 65 21.78 1.89 23.56
CA ARG A 65 20.48 1.98 24.24
C ARG A 65 19.30 1.50 23.38
N PRO A 66 18.35 0.77 23.98
CA PRO A 66 17.10 0.40 23.30
C PRO A 66 16.22 1.64 23.09
N LEU A 67 15.43 1.62 22.03
CA LEU A 67 14.51 2.68 21.63
C LEU A 67 13.23 2.06 21.09
N ALA A 68 12.11 2.72 21.39
CA ALA A 68 10.81 2.38 20.84
C ALA A 68 10.25 3.62 20.14
N VAL A 69 9.81 3.46 18.89
CA VAL A 69 9.26 4.55 18.06
C VAL A 69 8.08 4.02 17.25
N GLU A 70 7.02 4.79 17.15
CA GLU A 70 5.93 4.52 16.22
C GLU A 70 6.08 5.34 14.93
N LEU A 71 5.94 4.67 13.78
CA LEU A 71 6.04 5.30 12.46
C LEU A 71 4.98 4.72 11.52
N ASN A 72 4.06 5.55 11.03
CA ASN A 72 3.02 5.16 10.07
C ASN A 72 2.19 3.94 10.49
N GLY A 73 1.92 3.78 11.79
CA GLY A 73 1.17 2.64 12.33
C GLY A 73 2.02 1.39 12.59
N TYR A 74 3.34 1.47 12.40
CA TYR A 74 4.29 0.43 12.79
C TYR A 74 4.99 0.83 14.10
N SER A 75 5.06 -0.08 15.06
CA SER A 75 5.95 -0.02 16.21
C SER A 75 7.33 -0.55 15.82
N LEU A 76 8.36 0.23 16.12
CA LEU A 76 9.77 -0.07 15.90
C LEU A 76 10.48 -0.11 17.25
N GLU A 77 10.92 -1.29 17.69
CA GLU A 77 11.55 -1.48 18.99
C GLU A 77 12.94 -2.09 18.82
N THR A 78 13.98 -1.38 19.25
CA THR A 78 15.34 -1.93 19.29
C THR A 78 15.64 -2.54 20.66
N ASP A 79 16.33 -3.67 20.63
CA ASP A 79 16.73 -4.39 21.84
C ASP A 79 18.08 -5.09 21.64
N PHE A 80 18.74 -5.44 22.74
CA PHE A 80 20.01 -6.18 22.74
C PHE A 80 19.78 -7.59 23.27
N VAL A 81 19.70 -8.56 22.35
CA VAL A 81 19.33 -9.95 22.63
C VAL A 81 20.45 -10.88 22.16
N ASP A 82 20.84 -11.85 22.98
CA ASP A 82 21.88 -12.84 22.65
C ASP A 82 23.21 -12.24 22.15
N GLY A 83 23.61 -11.11 22.75
CA GLY A 83 24.84 -10.41 22.40
C GLY A 83 24.79 -9.65 21.08
N ARG A 84 23.61 -9.49 20.46
CA ARG A 84 23.42 -8.75 19.20
C ARG A 84 22.27 -7.76 19.32
N TRP A 85 22.44 -6.62 18.66
CA TRP A 85 21.35 -5.65 18.51
C TRP A 85 20.34 -6.15 17.47
N CYS A 86 19.06 -5.94 17.75
CA CYS A 86 17.98 -6.20 16.81
C CYS A 86 16.94 -5.07 16.85
N VAL A 87 16.16 -4.96 15.78
CA VAL A 87 14.95 -4.13 15.73
C VAL A 87 13.76 -5.02 15.39
N ARG A 88 12.68 -4.89 16.15
CA ARG A 88 11.38 -5.49 15.88
C ARG A 88 10.48 -4.46 15.21
N ILE A 89 9.81 -4.87 14.15
CA ILE A 89 8.87 -4.09 13.37
C ILE A 89 7.52 -4.78 13.50
N ASP A 90 6.51 -4.09 14.00
CA ASP A 90 5.18 -4.65 14.25
C ASP A 90 4.09 -3.64 13.85
N ASN A 91 3.08 -4.04 13.06
CA ASN A 91 1.89 -3.23 12.80
C ASN A 91 0.57 -3.91 13.23
N GLY A 92 0.65 -4.98 14.02
CA GLY A 92 -0.46 -5.82 14.44
C GLY A 92 -0.81 -6.96 13.48
N ASP A 93 -0.55 -6.80 12.18
CA ASP A 93 -0.83 -7.82 11.15
C ASP A 93 0.44 -8.57 10.72
N ASP A 94 1.56 -7.86 10.63
CA ASP A 94 2.88 -8.34 10.23
C ASP A 94 3.90 -8.04 11.34
N GLN A 95 4.69 -9.06 11.70
CA GLN A 95 5.85 -8.91 12.57
C GLN A 95 7.13 -9.32 11.85
N GLU A 96 8.14 -8.45 11.90
CA GLU A 96 9.46 -8.68 11.34
C GLU A 96 10.54 -8.34 12.38
N GLN A 97 11.63 -9.11 12.42
CA GLN A 97 12.77 -8.83 13.28
C GLN A 97 14.04 -8.81 12.43
N ILE A 98 14.80 -7.72 12.53
CA ILE A 98 16.05 -7.51 11.80
C ILE A 98 17.18 -7.46 12.81
N PHE A 99 18.19 -8.31 12.63
CA PHE A 99 19.40 -8.30 13.43
C PHE A 99 20.46 -7.43 12.78
N ALA A 100 21.28 -6.78 13.60
CA ALA A 100 22.46 -6.08 13.12
C ALA A 100 23.41 -7.12 12.51
N GLU A 101 23.73 -6.98 11.21
CA GLU A 101 24.79 -7.77 10.62
C GLU A 101 26.11 -7.42 11.33
N GLY A 102 26.77 -8.44 11.86
CA GLY A 102 27.96 -8.29 12.69
C GLY A 102 29.09 -7.62 11.91
N ARG A 103 29.71 -6.62 12.55
CA ARG A 103 31.11 -6.28 12.30
C ARG A 103 32.02 -7.20 13.08
#